data_AF-D2DUD8-F1
#
_entry.id   AF-D2DUD8-F1
#
_cell.length_a   1.000
_cell.length_b   1.000
_cell.length_c   1.000
_cell.angle_alpha   90.00
_cell.angle_beta   90.00
_cell.angle_gamma   90.00
#
_symmetry.space_group_name_H-M   'P 1'
#
loop_
_entity.id
_entity.type
_entity.pdbx_description
1 polymer ?
#
loop_
_entity_poly.entity_id
_entity_poly.type
_entity_poly.pdbx_seq_one_letter_code
_entity_poly.pdbx_strand_id
1 'polypeptide(L)'
;GDLAKKKIYPTIWWLFRDGLLPENTFIVGYARSRLTVADIRKQSEPFFKATPEEKLKLEDFFARNSYVAGQYDDAASYQRLNSHMNALHLGSQANRLFYLALPPTVYEAVTKNIHESCMSQ
;
A
#
# COMPACT_ATOMS: atom_id res chain seq x y z
N GLY A 1 6.35 8.46 -0.88
CA GLY A 1 6.46 9.85 -0.36
C GLY A 1 7.12 9.85 1.01
N ASP A 2 7.52 11.02 1.50
CA ASP A 2 8.25 11.16 2.77
C ASP A 2 7.45 10.69 3.98
N LEU A 3 6.17 11.05 4.05
CA LEU A 3 5.26 10.59 5.10
C LEU A 3 5.11 9.05 5.08
N ALA A 4 5.03 8.46 3.89
CA ALA A 4 4.86 7.02 3.74
C ALA A 4 6.04 6.24 4.32
N LYS A 5 7.28 6.56 3.91
CA LYS A 5 8.48 5.84 4.36
C LYS A 5 8.81 6.07 5.84
N LYS A 6 8.56 7.28 6.36
CA LYS A 6 8.94 7.67 7.72
C LYS A 6 7.91 7.31 8.79
N LYS A 7 6.63 7.19 8.42
CA LYS A 7 5.51 7.03 9.37
C LYS A 7 4.58 5.90 8.99
N ILE A 8 4.02 5.89 7.78
CA ILE A 8 2.94 4.96 7.41
C ILE A 8 3.44 3.50 7.42
N TYR A 9 4.49 3.19 6.65
CA TYR A 9 5.03 1.82 6.61
C TYR A 9 5.51 1.33 7.99
N PRO A 10 6.26 2.12 8.78
CA PRO A 10 6.61 1.76 10.16
C PRO A 10 5.40 1.51 11.07
N THR A 11 4.35 2.33 10.98
CA THR A 11 3.15 2.14 11.81
C THR A 11 2.39 0.87 11.43
N ILE A 12 2.21 0.59 10.14
CA ILE A 12 1.56 -0.65 9.69
C ILE A 12 2.39 -1.87 10.09
N TRP A 13 3.72 -1.77 10.00
CA TRP A 13 4.62 -2.80 10.50
C TRP A 13 4.42 -3.08 11.99
N TRP A 14 4.33 -2.06 12.84
CA TRP A 14 4.08 -2.27 14.27
C TRP A 14 2.74 -2.95 14.53
N LEU A 15 1.68 -2.57 13.80
CA LEU A 15 0.39 -3.26 13.90
C LEU A 15 0.49 -4.74 13.45
N PHE A 16 1.23 -5.02 12.39
CA PHE A 16 1.47 -6.39 11.90
C PHE A 16 2.29 -7.21 12.91
N ARG A 17 3.37 -6.61 13.43
CA ARG A 17 4.24 -7.21 14.45
C ARG A 17 3.46 -7.55 15.71
N ASP A 18 2.55 -6.69 16.14
CA ASP A 18 1.79 -6.86 17.38
C ASP A 18 0.51 -7.70 17.19
N GLY A 19 0.26 -8.22 15.97
CA GLY A 19 -0.91 -9.06 15.68
C GLY A 19 -2.24 -8.29 15.69
N LEU A 20 -2.19 -6.97 15.48
CA LEU A 20 -3.34 -6.07 15.50
C LEU A 20 -3.98 -5.88 14.11
N LEU A 21 -3.44 -6.54 13.08
CA LEU A 21 -4.03 -6.60 11.74
C LEU A 21 -4.61 -7.99 11.50
N PRO A 22 -5.75 -8.10 10.80
CA PRO A 22 -6.22 -9.39 10.28
C PRO A 22 -5.12 -10.09 9.49
N GLU A 23 -5.02 -11.42 9.63
CA GLU A 23 -3.96 -12.21 8.99
C GLU A 23 -3.87 -12.02 7.47
N ASN A 24 -5.00 -11.74 6.81
CA ASN A 24 -5.08 -11.55 5.37
C ASN A 24 -5.07 -10.07 4.95
N THR A 25 -4.32 -9.23 5.66
CA THR A 25 -4.12 -7.83 5.29
C THR A 25 -3.00 -7.71 4.26
N PHE A 26 -3.29 -7.04 3.14
CA PHE A 26 -2.32 -6.74 2.07
C PHE A 26 -2.14 -5.24 1.93
N ILE A 27 -0.89 -4.83 1.65
CA ILE A 27 -0.53 -3.42 1.51
C ILE A 27 -0.19 -3.16 0.04
N VAL A 28 -0.91 -2.24 -0.59
CA VAL A 28 -0.66 -1.85 -1.99
C VAL A 28 -0.19 -0.40 -2.00
N GLY A 29 1.08 -0.19 -2.35
CA GLY A 29 1.59 1.16 -2.61
C GLY A 29 1.21 1.63 -4.00
N TYR A 30 0.78 2.89 -4.13
CA TYR A 30 0.44 3.49 -5.41
C TYR A 30 1.03 4.90 -5.54
N ALA A 31 1.75 5.17 -6.63
CA ALA A 31 2.20 6.52 -6.99
C ALA A 31 2.69 6.58 -8.45
N ARG A 32 2.98 7.80 -8.92
CA ARG A 32 3.50 8.07 -10.28
C ARG A 32 4.91 7.52 -10.51
N SER A 33 5.72 7.48 -9.45
CA SER A 33 7.11 7.00 -9.51
C SER A 33 7.13 5.50 -9.77
N ARG A 34 8.09 5.03 -10.57
CA ARG A 34 8.32 3.59 -10.77
C ARG A 34 9.28 3.10 -9.69
N LEU A 35 8.71 2.57 -8.59
CA LEU A 35 9.44 1.97 -7.49
C LEU A 35 9.10 0.48 -7.38
N THR A 36 9.99 -0.28 -6.76
CA THR A 36 9.72 -1.65 -6.35
C THR A 36 9.44 -1.71 -4.85
N VAL A 37 8.85 -2.82 -4.38
CA VAL A 37 8.71 -3.08 -2.93
C VAL A 37 10.08 -3.12 -2.25
N ALA A 38 11.12 -3.61 -2.92
CA ALA A 38 12.49 -3.60 -2.42
C ALA A 38 13.02 -2.16 -2.22
N ASP A 39 12.73 -1.24 -3.14
CA ASP A 39 13.09 0.17 -2.98
C ASP A 39 12.38 0.80 -1.79
N ILE A 40 11.09 0.48 -1.60
CA ILE A 40 10.30 0.96 -0.47
C ILE A 40 10.86 0.42 0.84
N ARG A 41 11.17 -0.88 0.90
CA ARG A 41 11.82 -1.51 2.06
C ARG A 41 13.11 -0.78 2.39
N LYS A 42 14.02 -0.64 1.44
CA LYS A 42 15.31 0.06 1.64
C LYS A 42 15.14 1.50 2.13
N GLN A 43 14.18 2.23 1.57
CA GLN A 43 13.92 3.62 1.96
C GLN A 43 13.26 3.77 3.34
N SER A 44 12.57 2.73 3.81
CA SER A 44 11.79 2.77 5.05
C SER A 44 12.46 2.04 6.20
N GLU A 45 13.37 1.11 5.93
CA GLU A 45 14.11 0.28 6.90
C GLU A 45 14.68 1.05 8.10
N PRO A 46 15.28 2.25 7.96
CA PRO A 46 15.76 3.03 9.11
C PRO A 46 14.68 3.41 10.13
N PHE A 47 13.41 3.39 9.74
CA PHE A 47 12.29 3.83 10.56
C PHE A 47 11.50 2.68 11.20
N PHE A 48 11.74 1.43 10.78
CA PHE A 48 11.00 0.27 11.30
C PHE A 48 11.40 -0.10 12.73
N LYS A 49 12.66 0.17 13.10
CA LYS A 49 13.24 -0.20 14.40
C LYS A 49 13.06 -1.68 14.73
N ALA A 50 13.11 -2.55 13.72
CA ALA A 50 12.95 -3.98 13.91
C ALA A 50 14.17 -4.59 14.61
N THR A 51 13.96 -5.51 15.54
CA THR A 51 15.05 -6.24 16.21
C THR A 51 15.51 -7.43 15.33
N PRO A 52 16.70 -8.01 15.59
CA PRO A 52 17.17 -9.18 14.85
C PRO A 52 16.19 -10.37 14.87
N GLU A 53 15.49 -10.58 15.98
CA GLU A 53 14.52 -11.66 16.17
C GLU A 53 13.25 -11.45 15.33
N GLU A 54 12.92 -10.19 15.01
CA GLU A 54 11.76 -9.81 14.22
C GLU A 54 11.99 -9.90 12.71
N LYS A 55 13.22 -10.22 12.26
CA LYS A 55 13.61 -10.18 10.85
C LYS A 55 12.75 -11.07 9.95
N LEU A 56 12.44 -12.29 10.38
CA LEU A 56 11.57 -13.21 9.62
C LEU A 56 10.15 -12.64 9.51
N LYS A 57 9.60 -12.12 10.60
CA LYS A 57 8.28 -11.49 10.60
C LYS A 57 8.24 -10.24 9.71
N LEU A 58 9.35 -9.50 9.65
CA LEU A 58 9.50 -8.36 8.75
C LEU A 58 9.55 -8.78 7.28
N GLU A 59 10.17 -9.92 6.98
CA GLU A 59 10.13 -10.52 5.64
C GLU A 59 8.71 -10.95 5.26
N ASP A 60 7.97 -11.58 6.17
CA ASP A 60 6.55 -11.93 5.98
C ASP A 60 5.67 -10.69 5.75
N PHE A 61 5.94 -9.60 6.48
CA PHE A 61 5.26 -8.34 6.27
C PHE A 61 5.49 -7.86 4.84
N PHE A 62 6.74 -7.74 4.38
CA PHE A 62 7.04 -7.27 3.04
C PHE A 62 6.58 -8.24 1.92
N ALA A 63 6.44 -9.53 2.20
CA ALA A 63 5.84 -10.49 1.27
C ALA A 63 4.36 -10.17 0.96
N ARG A 64 3.66 -9.47 1.86
CA ARG A 64 2.27 -9.01 1.68
C ARG A 64 2.17 -7.59 1.11
N ASN A 65 3.31 -6.99 0.78
CA ASN A 65 3.38 -5.67 0.17
C ASN A 65 3.51 -5.80 -1.35
N SER A 66 2.81 -4.95 -2.07
CA SER A 66 2.89 -4.82 -3.52
C SER A 66 2.90 -3.36 -3.92
N TYR A 67 3.30 -3.07 -5.15
CA TYR A 67 3.39 -1.71 -5.65
C TYR A 67 2.89 -1.60 -7.07
N VAL A 68 2.06 -0.60 -7.34
CA VAL A 68 1.53 -0.28 -8.66
C VAL A 68 1.90 1.16 -9.01
N ALA A 69 2.60 1.35 -10.12
CA ALA A 69 2.90 2.68 -10.64
C ALA A 69 1.78 3.16 -11.57
N GLY A 70 1.31 4.40 -11.40
CA GLY A 70 0.21 4.96 -12.19
C GLY A 70 0.02 6.47 -12.01
N GLN A 71 -0.65 7.11 -12.97
CA GLN A 71 -0.98 8.54 -12.89
C GLN A 71 -2.25 8.77 -12.06
N TYR A 72 -2.37 9.95 -11.46
CA TYR A 72 -3.51 10.26 -10.57
C TYR A 72 -4.78 10.67 -11.33
N ASP A 73 -4.62 11.14 -12.56
CA ASP A 73 -5.63 11.66 -13.47
C ASP A 73 -5.93 10.73 -14.65
N ASP A 74 -5.37 9.52 -14.66
CA ASP A 74 -5.55 8.53 -15.73
C ASP A 74 -6.41 7.34 -15.25
N ALA A 75 -7.61 7.18 -15.81
CA ALA A 75 -8.51 6.08 -15.48
C ALA A 75 -7.89 4.70 -15.76
N ALA A 76 -7.07 4.55 -16.80
CA ALA A 76 -6.43 3.28 -17.12
C ALA A 76 -5.44 2.84 -16.02
N SER A 77 -4.84 3.79 -15.30
CA SER A 77 -3.99 3.51 -14.15
C SER A 77 -4.78 2.91 -12.98
N TYR A 78 -6.01 3.38 -12.74
CA TYR A 78 -6.88 2.83 -11.69
C TYR A 78 -7.50 1.50 -12.08
N GLN A 79 -7.77 1.27 -13.37
CA GLN A 79 -8.17 -0.06 -13.85
C GLN A 79 -7.07 -1.09 -13.56
N ARG A 80 -5.80 -0.76 -13.83
CA ARG A 80 -4.66 -1.64 -13.48
C ARG A 80 -4.54 -1.85 -11.97
N LEU A 81 -4.73 -0.79 -11.17
CA LEU A 81 -4.75 -0.89 -9.71
C LEU A 81 -5.87 -1.81 -9.23
N ASN A 82 -7.08 -1.68 -9.77
CA ASN A 82 -8.22 -2.53 -9.42
C ASN A 82 -7.98 -3.99 -9.81
N SER A 83 -7.48 -4.25 -11.01
CA SER A 83 -7.13 -5.61 -11.45
C SER A 83 -6.08 -6.24 -10.54
N HIS A 84 -5.07 -5.47 -10.11
CA HIS A 84 -4.09 -5.93 -9.14
C HIS A 84 -4.72 -6.26 -7.78
N MET A 85 -5.56 -5.38 -7.24
CA MET A 85 -6.27 -5.63 -5.97
C MET A 85 -7.21 -6.84 -6.06
N ASN A 86 -7.88 -7.04 -7.19
CA ASN A 86 -8.76 -8.19 -7.42
C ASN A 86 -8.00 -9.53 -7.51
N ALA A 87 -6.71 -9.51 -7.88
CA ALA A 87 -5.86 -10.68 -7.89
C ALA A 87 -5.31 -11.07 -6.49
N LEU A 88 -5.48 -10.20 -5.50
CA LEU A 88 -5.12 -10.50 -4.10
C LEU A 88 -6.22 -11.33 -3.42
N HIS A 89 -5.95 -11.77 -2.19
CA HIS A 89 -6.89 -12.55 -1.39
C HIS A 89 -8.25 -11.84 -1.22
N LEU A 90 -9.36 -12.57 -1.33
CA LEU A 90 -10.75 -12.09 -1.37
C LEU A 90 -11.12 -11.16 -2.54
N GLY A 91 -10.16 -10.65 -3.30
CA GLY A 91 -10.38 -9.92 -4.55
C GLY A 91 -11.42 -8.80 -4.45
N SER A 92 -12.52 -8.94 -5.19
CA SER A 92 -13.61 -7.94 -5.20
C SER A 92 -14.39 -7.86 -3.90
N GLN A 93 -14.34 -8.90 -3.06
CA GLN A 93 -15.03 -9.00 -1.77
C GLN A 93 -14.18 -8.52 -0.59
N ALA A 94 -12.95 -8.09 -0.84
CA ALA A 94 -12.07 -7.58 0.20
C ALA A 94 -12.54 -6.21 0.71
N ASN A 95 -12.44 -5.99 2.03
CA ASN A 95 -12.54 -4.64 2.61
C ASN A 95 -11.35 -3.79 2.15
N ARG A 96 -11.62 -2.62 1.55
CA ARG A 96 -10.59 -1.73 1.00
C ARG A 96 -10.49 -0.44 1.80
N LEU A 97 -9.29 -0.12 2.28
CA LEU A 97 -8.98 1.15 2.93
C LEU A 97 -8.00 1.95 2.08
N PHE A 98 -8.42 3.11 1.59
CA PHE A 98 -7.58 4.01 0.80
C PHE A 98 -6.99 5.12 1.68
N TYR A 99 -5.67 5.11 1.85
CA TYR A 99 -4.95 6.16 2.58
C TYR A 99 -4.31 7.17 1.61
N LEU A 100 -4.85 8.39 1.55
CA LEU A 100 -4.43 9.43 0.61
C LEU A 100 -3.28 10.28 1.17
N ALA A 101 -2.06 9.73 1.18
CA ALA A 101 -0.84 10.47 1.53
C ALA A 101 -0.34 11.37 0.37
N LEU A 102 -1.22 12.24 -0.13
CA LEU A 102 -1.04 13.04 -1.35
C LEU A 102 -1.20 14.55 -1.05
N PRO A 103 -0.74 15.45 -1.92
CA PRO A 103 -1.07 16.86 -1.80
C PRO A 103 -2.57 17.09 -2.09
N PRO A 104 -3.22 18.09 -1.45
CA PRO A 104 -4.66 18.33 -1.63
C PRO A 104 -5.10 18.58 -3.08
N THR A 105 -4.20 19.11 -3.92
CA THR A 105 -4.46 19.45 -5.32
C THR A 105 -4.86 18.26 -6.19
N VAL A 106 -4.55 17.03 -5.77
CA VAL A 106 -4.90 15.82 -6.54
C VAL A 106 -6.06 15.02 -5.92
N TYR A 107 -6.62 15.47 -4.79
CA TYR A 107 -7.62 14.69 -4.06
C TYR A 107 -8.85 14.41 -4.89
N GLU A 108 -9.39 15.43 -5.57
CA GLU A 108 -10.59 15.29 -6.40
C GLU A 108 -10.41 14.25 -7.51
N ALA A 109 -9.33 14.36 -8.29
CA ALA A 109 -9.02 13.41 -9.36
C ALA A 109 -8.86 11.98 -8.82
N VAL A 110 -8.18 11.83 -7.67
CA VAL A 110 -7.92 10.53 -7.05
C VAL A 110 -9.20 9.90 -6.51
N THR A 111 -10.00 10.63 -5.74
CA THR A 111 -11.24 10.10 -5.15
C THR A 111 -12.26 9.75 -6.23
N LYS A 112 -12.38 10.55 -7.29
CA LYS A 112 -13.23 10.26 -8.44
C LYS A 112 -12.83 8.93 -9.09
N ASN A 113 -11.56 8.76 -9.44
CA ASN A 113 -11.08 7.53 -10.07
C ASN A 113 -11.21 6.30 -9.15
N ILE A 114 -10.97 6.45 -7.84
CA ILE A 114 -11.18 5.37 -6.87
C ILE A 114 -12.65 4.94 -6.87
N HIS A 115 -13.56 5.91 -6.79
CA HIS A 115 -15.00 5.64 -6.79
C HIS A 115 -15.46 4.93 -8.08
N GLU A 116 -14.95 5.37 -9.24
CA GLU A 116 -15.35 4.82 -10.54
C GLU A 116 -14.75 3.43 -10.83
N SER A 117 -13.53 3.14 -10.34
CA SER A 117 -12.78 1.95 -10.78
C SER A 117 -12.39 0.97 -9.68
N CYS A 118 -12.30 1.40 -8.42
CA CYS A 118 -11.61 0.65 -7.36
C CYS A 118 -12.50 0.26 -6.17
N MET A 119 -13.80 0.54 -6.21
CA MET A 119 -14.71 0.13 -5.13
C MET A 119 -14.86 -1.39 -5.09
N SER A 120 -14.95 -1.95 -3.88
CA SER A 120 -15.32 -3.35 -3.66
C SER A 120 -16.78 -3.59 -4.04
N GLN A 121 -17.12 -4.84 -4.33
CA GLN A 121 -18.49 -5.25 -4.69
C GLN A 121 -19.31 -5.60 -3.45
#